data_AF-A0A420IEY0-F1
#
_entry.id   AF-A0A420IEY0-F1
#
_cell.length_a   1.000
_cell.length_b   1.000
_cell.length_c   1.000
_cell.angle_alpha   90.00
_cell.angle_beta   90.00
_cell.angle_gamma   90.00
#
_symmetry.space_group_name_H-M   'P 1'
#
loop_
_entity.id
_entity.type
_entity.pdbx_description
1 polymer ?
#
loop_
_entity_poly.entity_id
_entity_poly.type
_entity_poly.pdbx_seq_one_letter_code
_entity_poly.pdbx_strand_id
1 'polypeptide(L)'
;MAVVNSARYWKDNDRICKFKRDEETGVQIVVKIKIGVRLKDAINSSDIIAINAMKNVVYVKATENPVSPPELFGCILGDHFMENTLIQLVQK
;
A
#
# COMPACT_ATOMS: atom_id res chain seq x y z
N MET A 1 -7.69 -21.10 -27.85
CA MET A 1 -8.08 -20.97 -26.44
C MET A 1 -7.31 -19.78 -25.87
N ALA A 2 -7.99 -18.70 -25.49
CA ALA A 2 -7.31 -17.50 -25.03
C ALA A 2 -6.74 -17.72 -23.62
N VAL A 3 -5.44 -17.49 -23.45
CA VAL A 3 -4.75 -17.57 -22.16
C VAL A 3 -4.40 -16.14 -21.74
N VAL A 4 -4.71 -15.77 -20.51
CA VAL A 4 -4.34 -14.45 -19.95
C VAL A 4 -2.83 -14.44 -19.75
N ASN A 5 -2.11 -13.67 -20.57
CA ASN A 5 -0.64 -13.58 -20.51
C ASN A 5 -0.14 -12.75 -19.32
N SER A 6 -0.92 -11.75 -18.90
CA SER A 6 -0.64 -11.01 -17.68
C SER A 6 -1.90 -10.35 -17.15
N ALA A 7 -2.03 -10.34 -15.85
CA ALA A 7 -3.18 -9.82 -15.15
C ALA A 7 -2.69 -8.89 -14.03
N ARG A 8 -3.25 -7.69 -13.96
CA ARG A 8 -2.91 -6.71 -12.94
C ARG A 8 -4.18 -6.21 -12.29
N TYR A 9 -4.16 -6.17 -10.96
CA TYR A 9 -5.22 -5.56 -10.17
C TYR A 9 -4.66 -4.33 -9.48
N TRP A 10 -5.38 -3.21 -9.52
CA TRP A 10 -4.87 -1.96 -8.97
C TRP A 10 -5.92 -1.17 -8.22
N LYS A 11 -5.41 -0.38 -7.28
CA LYS A 11 -6.11 0.76 -6.69
C LYS A 11 -5.25 1.99 -6.93
N ASP A 12 -5.85 2.99 -7.56
CA ASP A 12 -5.19 4.24 -7.92
C ASP A 12 -5.86 5.42 -7.20
N ASN A 13 -5.14 6.55 -7.09
CA ASN A 13 -5.60 7.82 -6.52
C ASN A 13 -6.00 7.78 -5.03
N ASP A 14 -5.31 6.99 -4.19
CA ASP A 14 -5.42 7.14 -2.74
C ASP A 14 -4.61 8.35 -2.26
N ARG A 15 -5.29 9.25 -1.53
CA ARG A 15 -4.73 10.52 -1.06
C ARG A 15 -4.48 10.43 0.43
N ILE A 16 -3.23 10.59 0.82
CA ILE A 16 -2.79 10.55 2.21
C ILE A 16 -2.32 11.94 2.59
N CYS A 17 -2.85 12.45 3.71
CA CYS A 17 -2.39 13.68 4.34
C CYS A 17 -1.94 13.31 5.74
N LYS A 18 -0.64 13.42 6.01
CA LYS A 18 -0.09 13.26 7.37
C LYS A 18 0.34 14.63 7.88
N PHE A 19 -0.02 14.90 9.12
CA PHE A 19 0.34 16.12 9.82
C PHE A 19 1.32 15.74 10.92
N LYS A 20 2.46 16.42 10.96
CA LYS A 20 3.39 16.37 12.09
C LYS A 20 3.37 17.76 12.72
N ARG A 21 2.98 17.83 14.00
CA ARG A 21 3.03 19.06 14.78
C ARG A 21 4.27 19.02 15.64
N ASP A 22 5.10 20.04 15.52
CA ASP A 22 6.26 20.22 16.38
C ASP A 22 5.83 21.09 17.58
N GLU A 23 5.93 20.55 18.80
CA GLU A 23 5.43 21.22 20.01
C GLU A 23 6.32 22.38 20.46
N GLU A 24 7.61 22.33 20.12
CA GLU A 24 8.59 23.33 20.56
C GLU A 24 8.55 24.60 19.68
N THR A 25 8.37 24.43 18.38
CA THR A 25 8.33 25.56 17.42
C THR A 25 6.92 25.98 17.02
N GLY A 26 5.90 25.17 17.36
CA GLY A 26 4.51 25.39 16.96
C GLY A 26 4.26 25.21 15.45
N VAL A 27 5.29 24.81 14.70
CA VAL A 27 5.23 24.63 13.25
C VAL A 27 4.51 23.32 12.91
N GLN A 28 3.59 23.39 11.96
CA GLN A 28 2.89 22.22 11.44
C GLN A 28 3.46 21.85 10.07
N ILE A 29 4.01 20.64 9.98
CA ILE A 29 4.49 20.07 8.72
C ILE A 29 3.38 19.19 8.14
N VAL A 30 2.93 19.54 6.94
CA VAL A 30 1.88 18.81 6.23
C VAL A 30 2.50 18.09 5.04
N VAL A 31 2.40 16.77 5.03
CA VAL A 31 2.88 15.95 3.92
C VAL A 31 1.66 15.36 3.21
N LYS A 32 1.52 15.68 1.92
CA LYS A 32 0.44 15.18 1.06
C LYS A 32 1.02 14.37 -0.07
N ILE A 33 0.60 13.11 -0.19
CA ILE A 33 1.10 12.17 -1.21
C ILE A 33 -0.10 11.49 -1.86
N LYS A 34 0.04 11.21 -3.16
CA LYS A 34 -0.87 10.34 -3.91
C LYS A 34 -0.17 9.02 -4.16
N ILE A 35 -0.84 7.93 -3.81
CA ILE A 35 -0.27 6.59 -3.90
C ILE A 35 -1.20 5.72 -4.74
N GLY A 36 -0.60 4.90 -5.59
CA GLY A 36 -1.26 3.83 -6.33
C GLY A 36 -0.53 2.52 -6.08
N VAL A 37 -1.28 1.49 -5.72
CA VAL A 37 -0.74 0.14 -5.49
C VAL A 37 -1.24 -0.77 -6.61
N ARG A 38 -0.31 -1.53 -7.20
CA ARG A 38 -0.61 -2.48 -8.29
C ARG A 38 -0.04 -3.84 -7.90
N LEU A 39 -0.90 -4.84 -7.85
CA LEU A 39 -0.50 -6.23 -7.70
C LEU A 39 -0.55 -6.90 -9.07
N LYS A 40 0.54 -7.58 -9.42
CA LYS A 40 0.63 -8.39 -10.62
C LYS A 40 0.30 -9.84 -10.26
N ASP A 41 -0.38 -10.55 -11.15
CA ASP A 41 -0.64 -11.99 -11.07
C ASP A 41 -1.65 -12.46 -9.99
N ALA A 42 -2.40 -11.53 -9.39
CA ALA A 42 -3.39 -11.81 -8.33
C ALA A 42 -4.76 -12.36 -8.81
N ILE A 43 -4.87 -12.90 -10.02
CA ILE A 43 -6.18 -13.30 -10.61
C ILE A 43 -6.47 -14.81 -10.48
N ASN A 44 -5.50 -15.63 -10.10
CA ASN A 44 -5.65 -17.09 -10.11
C ASN A 44 -5.99 -17.74 -8.76
N SER A 45 -6.00 -16.97 -7.68
CA SER A 45 -6.33 -17.48 -6.34
C SER A 45 -7.60 -16.81 -5.84
N SER A 46 -8.45 -17.55 -5.16
CA SER A 46 -9.68 -17.10 -4.48
C SER A 46 -9.47 -15.91 -3.50
N ASP A 47 -8.23 -15.47 -3.32
CA ASP A 47 -7.75 -14.33 -2.55
C ASP A 47 -7.65 -13.06 -3.42
N ILE A 48 -8.78 -12.65 -4.01
CA ILE A 48 -8.91 -11.26 -4.45
C ILE A 48 -8.97 -10.43 -3.16
N ILE A 49 -7.80 -9.96 -2.70
CA ILE A 49 -7.73 -8.97 -1.62
C ILE A 49 -8.66 -7.83 -2.06
N ALA A 50 -9.77 -7.66 -1.34
CA ALA A 50 -10.76 -6.66 -1.70
C ALA A 50 -10.06 -5.29 -1.79
N ILE A 51 -10.36 -4.51 -2.83
CA ILE A 51 -9.79 -3.17 -3.03
C ILE A 51 -9.87 -2.32 -1.75
N ASN A 52 -10.94 -2.52 -0.97
CA ASN A 52 -11.16 -1.83 0.29
C ASN A 52 -10.14 -2.22 1.37
N ALA A 53 -9.69 -3.49 1.41
CA ALA A 53 -8.64 -3.93 2.32
C ALA A 53 -7.29 -3.29 1.95
N MET A 54 -6.95 -3.18 0.65
CA MET A 54 -5.71 -2.50 0.23
C MET A 54 -5.68 -1.03 0.68
N LYS A 55 -6.80 -0.32 0.52
CA LYS A 55 -6.90 1.08 0.99
C LYS A 55 -6.68 1.15 2.50
N ASN A 56 -7.34 0.28 3.28
CA ASN A 56 -7.21 0.27 4.74
C ASN A 56 -5.76 0.02 5.17
N VAL A 57 -5.07 -0.94 4.56
CA VAL A 57 -3.65 -1.23 4.83
C VAL A 57 -2.78 0.00 4.59
N VAL A 58 -2.99 0.71 3.49
CA VAL A 58 -2.23 1.93 3.16
C VAL A 58 -2.43 3.02 4.22
N TYR A 59 -3.66 3.22 4.73
CA TYR A 59 -3.93 4.18 5.80
C TYR A 59 -3.31 3.76 7.15
N VAL A 60 -3.37 2.47 7.49
CA VAL A 60 -2.75 1.95 8.73
C VAL A 60 -1.23 2.14 8.66
N LYS A 61 -0.60 1.73 7.55
CA LYS A 61 0.85 1.87 7.37
C LYS A 61 1.30 3.33 7.33
N ALA A 62 0.50 4.23 6.77
CA ALA A 62 0.79 5.66 6.80
C ALA A 62 0.72 6.26 8.22
N THR A 63 -0.04 5.64 9.14
CA THR A 63 -0.08 6.06 10.55
C THR A 63 1.18 5.60 11.28
N GLU A 64 1.54 4.32 11.12
CA GLU A 64 2.70 3.69 11.77
C GLU A 64 4.05 4.22 11.27
N ASN A 65 4.18 4.53 9.98
CA ASN A 65 5.46 4.83 9.34
C ASN A 65 5.57 6.29 8.89
N PRO A 66 6.80 6.83 8.77
CA PRO A 66 7.00 8.11 8.10
C PRO A 66 6.62 7.99 6.62
N VAL A 67 5.80 8.93 6.14
CA VAL A 67 5.44 9.05 4.70
C VAL A 67 6.45 9.87 3.91
N SER A 68 7.36 10.57 4.60
CA SER A 68 8.48 11.28 3.98
C SER A 68 9.79 10.63 4.42
N PRO A 69 10.68 10.21 3.52
CA PRO A 69 10.61 10.31 2.06
C PRO A 69 9.67 9.27 1.39
N PRO A 70 9.06 9.58 0.23
CA PRO A 70 8.07 8.70 -0.42
C PRO A 70 8.65 7.36 -0.90
N GLU A 71 9.94 7.31 -1.21
CA GLU A 71 10.63 6.09 -1.66
C GLU A 71 10.66 5.05 -0.55
N LEU A 72 11.00 5.48 0.67
CA LEU A 72 11.03 4.61 1.85
C LEU A 72 9.63 4.09 2.19
N PHE A 73 8.61 4.95 2.09
CA PHE A 73 7.23 4.54 2.31
C PHE A 73 6.75 3.53 1.24
N GLY A 74 7.16 3.72 -0.01
CA GLY A 74 6.90 2.76 -1.10
C GLY A 74 7.53 1.39 -0.85
N CYS A 75 8.77 1.34 -0.38
CA CYS A 75 9.45 0.10 0.00
C CYS A 75 8.73 -0.65 1.13
N ILE A 76 8.33 0.05 2.20
CA ILE A 76 7.61 -0.55 3.33
C ILE A 76 6.28 -1.15 2.88
N LEU A 77 5.54 -0.44 2.01
CA LEU A 77 4.30 -0.96 1.44
C LEU A 77 4.56 -2.19 0.57
N GLY A 78 5.56 -2.16 -0.30
CA GLY A 78 5.93 -3.27 -1.17
C GLY A 78 6.29 -4.52 -0.37
N ASP A 79 7.12 -4.36 0.67
CA ASP A 79 7.56 -5.44 1.56
C ASP A 79 6.37 -6.09 2.29
N HIS A 80 5.47 -5.28 2.85
CA HIS A 80 4.27 -5.77 3.53
C HIS A 80 3.33 -6.58 2.62
N PHE A 81 3.16 -6.16 1.36
CA PHE A 81 2.33 -6.92 0.41
C PHE A 81 3.03 -8.19 -0.06
N MET A 82 4.37 -8.21 -0.18
CA MET A 82 5.12 -9.41 -0.52
C MET A 82 5.09 -10.43 0.62
N GLU A 83 5.35 -10.01 1.86
CA GLU A 83 5.35 -10.89 3.03
C GLU A 83 3.96 -11.51 3.28
N ASN A 84 2.90 -10.70 3.29
CA ASN A 84 1.55 -11.23 3.52
C ASN A 84 1.03 -12.11 2.37
N THR A 85 1.44 -11.85 1.13
CA THR A 85 1.08 -12.71 -0.01
C THR A 85 1.87 -14.02 0.01
N LEU A 86 3.11 -14.01 0.47
CA LEU A 86 3.95 -15.22 0.59
C LEU A 86 3.54 -16.12 1.77
N ILE A 87 3.12 -15.56 2.91
CA ILE A 87 2.70 -16.36 4.07
C ILE A 87 1.40 -17.13 3.80
N GLN A 88 0.47 -16.56 3.02
CA GLN A 88 -0.75 -17.28 2.61
C GLN A 88 -0.47 -18.46 1.66
N LEU A 89 0.63 -18.42 0.90
CA LEU A 89 1.05 -19.53 0.02
C LEU A 89 1.78 -20.65 0.76
N VAL A 90 2.44 -20.38 1.89
CA VAL A 90 3.14 -21.40 2.69
C VAL A 90 2.20 -22.09 3.69
N GLN A 91 1.04 -21.51 3.99
CA GLN A 91 0.04 -22.06 4.92
C GLN A 91 -1.01 -22.99 4.26
N LYS A 92 -0.77 -23.50 3.04
CA LYS A 92 -1.69 -24.41 2.35
C LYS A 92 -1.13 -25.81 2.15
#